data_AF-A0A094L393-F1
#
_entry.id   AF-A0A094L393-F1
#
_cell.length_a   1.000
_cell.length_b   1.000
_cell.length_c   1.000
_cell.angle_alpha   90.00
_cell.angle_beta   90.00
_cell.angle_gamma   90.00
#
_symmetry.space_group_name_H-M   'P 1'
#
loop_
_entity.id
_entity.type
_entity.pdbx_description
1 polymer ?
#
loop_
_entity_poly.entity_id
_entity_poly.type
_entity_poly.pdbx_seq_one_letter_code
_entity_poly.pdbx_strand_id
1 'polypeptide(L)'
;MKKMNYALACGALLLSASVTAQTVTREVEITGDINYSYYPASATYRLVLELDESVSPSYQSPTSIDYNQNGYLVAASLNIYDALGEEAVIVGGFRFTGESYNHLNYYQDASSESISFSLYNGVQGDIGVYIQGTELFELFAAQPTFTSSPETLSFYMHYVALDQLSQNWIHDDPSGNVLSIGNLITDSDGDGLADDVDACTSSNLDETVAFGGWYETGVTNYMDESGCSIMDHYAACEAESESTAPAGPVFSSFAGPSYCETSVGYSLQGEGVIDYTESRMLRNALYNYHRSGSQPR
;
A
#
# COMPACT_ATOMS: atom_id res chain seq x y z
N MET A 1 -0.37 69.75 3.99
CA MET A 1 -0.01 68.49 3.30
C MET A 1 0.40 67.46 4.35
N LYS A 2 -0.48 66.52 4.67
CA LYS A 2 -0.22 65.42 5.63
C LYS A 2 0.25 64.20 4.84
N LYS A 3 1.44 63.70 5.12
CA LYS A 3 1.98 62.45 4.56
C LYS A 3 1.47 61.28 5.39
N MET A 4 0.68 60.39 4.79
CA MET A 4 0.28 59.10 5.37
C MET A 4 1.28 58.05 4.90
N ASN A 5 2.02 57.48 5.85
CA ASN A 5 2.85 56.30 5.65
C ASN A 5 1.99 55.07 5.89
N TYR A 6 1.74 54.29 4.84
CA TYR A 6 1.16 52.95 4.98
C TYR A 6 2.31 51.95 5.19
N ALA A 7 2.40 51.40 6.40
CA ALA A 7 3.27 50.27 6.70
C ALA A 7 2.55 48.99 6.23
N LEU A 8 3.08 48.36 5.18
CA LEU A 8 2.63 47.07 4.70
C LEU A 8 3.25 45.99 5.59
N ALA A 9 2.49 45.49 6.56
CA ALA A 9 2.90 44.35 7.37
C ALA A 9 2.62 43.06 6.60
N CYS A 10 3.66 42.50 5.96
CA CYS A 10 3.63 41.13 5.47
C CYS A 10 3.74 40.18 6.67
N GLY A 11 2.59 39.73 7.19
CA GLY A 11 2.53 38.59 8.08
C GLY A 11 2.80 37.33 7.28
N ALA A 12 3.97 36.72 7.45
CA ALA A 12 4.25 35.39 6.94
C ALA A 12 3.37 34.39 7.71
N LEU A 13 2.27 33.96 7.10
CA LEU A 13 1.47 32.85 7.57
C LEU A 13 2.28 31.57 7.28
N LEU A 14 2.96 31.03 8.29
CA LEU A 14 3.53 29.69 8.23
C LEU A 14 2.39 28.70 8.45
N LEU A 15 1.75 28.27 7.37
CA LEU A 15 0.88 27.11 7.37
C LEU A 15 1.77 25.88 7.54
N SER A 16 1.86 25.38 8.77
CA SER A 16 2.41 24.05 9.03
C SER A 16 1.37 23.02 8.59
N ALA A 17 1.44 22.58 7.34
CA ALA A 17 0.73 21.39 6.92
C ALA A 17 1.37 20.20 7.65
N SER A 18 0.61 19.56 8.53
CA SER A 18 0.98 18.30 9.14
C SER A 18 0.89 17.22 8.07
N VAL A 19 1.97 16.97 7.34
CA VAL A 19 2.05 15.80 6.47
C VAL A 19 2.17 14.60 7.40
N THR A 20 1.08 13.85 7.55
CA THR A 20 1.17 12.49 8.08
C THR A 20 2.04 11.70 7.12
N ALA A 21 3.21 11.26 7.56
CA ALA A 21 4.03 10.37 6.75
C ALA A 21 3.19 9.13 6.46
N GLN A 22 2.83 8.95 5.20
CA GLN A 22 2.18 7.74 4.72
C GLN A 22 3.14 6.59 4.97
N THR A 23 2.68 5.56 5.67
CA THR A 23 3.45 4.34 5.86
C THR A 23 3.55 3.68 4.49
N VAL A 24 4.75 3.63 3.92
CA VAL A 24 4.99 2.95 2.63
C VAL A 24 5.25 1.48 2.95
N THR A 25 4.20 0.68 2.95
CA THR A 25 4.30 -0.78 3.12
C THR A 25 4.39 -1.46 1.76
N ARG A 26 5.32 -2.40 1.61
CA ARG A 26 5.50 -3.23 0.41
C ARG A 26 5.23 -4.69 0.74
N GLU A 27 4.39 -5.35 -0.06
CA GLU A 27 4.22 -6.79 0.01
C GLU A 27 5.13 -7.52 -1.00
N VAL A 28 5.84 -8.55 -0.54
CA VAL A 28 6.71 -9.39 -1.37
C VAL A 28 6.20 -10.82 -1.32
N GLU A 29 5.80 -11.37 -2.46
CA GLU A 29 5.40 -12.76 -2.62
C GLU A 29 6.55 -13.59 -3.19
N ILE A 30 6.82 -14.72 -2.54
CA ILE A 30 7.81 -15.71 -2.95
C ILE A 30 7.11 -17.05 -3.05
N THR A 31 7.15 -17.67 -4.22
CA THR A 31 6.58 -19.01 -4.43
C THR A 31 7.65 -20.01 -4.84
N GLY A 32 7.42 -21.29 -4.55
CA GLY A 32 8.39 -22.32 -4.90
C GLY A 32 7.92 -23.74 -4.64
N ASP A 33 8.80 -24.68 -4.90
CA ASP A 33 8.62 -26.11 -4.65
C ASP A 33 9.31 -26.52 -3.35
N ILE A 34 8.74 -27.49 -2.65
CA ILE A 34 9.37 -28.23 -1.55
C ILE A 34 9.78 -29.60 -2.08
N ASN A 35 11.09 -29.80 -2.21
CA ASN A 35 11.69 -31.02 -2.74
C ASN A 35 12.04 -32.03 -1.63
N TYR A 36 12.21 -31.54 -0.40
CA TYR A 36 12.55 -32.33 0.77
C TYR A 36 11.78 -31.82 1.97
N SER A 37 11.15 -32.72 2.72
CA SER A 37 10.53 -32.50 4.03
C SER A 37 10.48 -33.85 4.74
N TYR A 38 10.52 -33.84 6.07
CA TYR A 38 10.28 -35.04 6.87
C TYR A 38 8.83 -35.55 6.75
N TYR A 39 7.90 -34.67 6.36
CA TYR A 39 6.50 -34.97 6.14
C TYR A 39 6.21 -35.09 4.64
N PRO A 40 5.63 -36.21 4.17
CA PRO A 40 5.59 -36.51 2.75
C PRO A 40 4.46 -35.77 2.02
N ALA A 41 4.83 -34.85 1.14
CA ALA A 41 4.26 -34.68 -0.20
C ALA A 41 5.20 -33.79 -1.04
N SER A 42 5.26 -34.01 -2.35
CA SER A 42 5.62 -32.93 -3.27
C SER A 42 4.64 -31.79 -3.00
N ALA A 43 5.16 -30.68 -2.50
CA ALA A 43 4.38 -29.55 -2.05
C ALA A 43 4.93 -28.29 -2.69
N THR A 44 4.08 -27.29 -2.85
CA THR A 44 4.52 -25.93 -3.17
C THR A 44 4.36 -25.05 -1.93
N TYR A 45 5.03 -23.91 -1.92
CA TYR A 45 4.85 -22.91 -0.88
C TYR A 45 4.55 -21.53 -1.48
N ARG A 46 3.83 -20.72 -0.71
CA ARG A 46 3.62 -19.30 -0.93
C ARG A 46 3.97 -18.57 0.35
N LEU A 47 5.00 -17.75 0.27
CA LEU A 47 5.47 -16.89 1.34
C LEU A 47 5.13 -15.45 0.97
N VAL A 48 4.43 -14.72 1.83
CA VAL A 48 4.19 -13.28 1.68
C VAL A 48 4.81 -12.54 2.85
N LEU A 49 5.64 -11.54 2.55
CA LEU A 49 6.28 -10.64 3.49
C LEU A 49 5.67 -9.25 3.35
N GLU A 50 5.22 -8.63 4.44
CA GLU A 50 4.80 -7.24 4.49
C GLU A 50 5.92 -6.41 5.13
N LEU A 51 6.48 -5.47 4.37
CA LEU A 51 7.68 -4.71 4.73
C LEU A 51 7.36 -3.21 4.89
N ASP A 52 7.71 -2.59 6.02
CA ASP A 52 7.61 -1.13 6.22
C ASP A 52 8.90 -0.45 5.74
N GLU A 53 8.86 0.14 4.55
CA GLU A 53 10.02 0.76 3.91
C GLU A 53 10.47 2.07 4.58
N SER A 54 9.66 2.63 5.49
CA SER A 54 10.03 3.83 6.26
C SER A 54 11.06 3.54 7.35
N VAL A 55 11.21 2.26 7.74
CA VAL A 55 12.12 1.84 8.80
C VAL A 55 13.56 1.76 8.28
N SER A 56 14.48 2.42 8.98
CA SER A 56 15.91 2.34 8.66
C SER A 56 16.54 1.02 9.16
N PRO A 57 17.52 0.45 8.42
CA PRO A 57 18.26 -0.72 8.87
C PRO A 57 18.90 -0.51 10.23
N SER A 58 18.90 -1.57 11.06
CA SER A 58 19.65 -1.61 12.32
C SER A 58 21.17 -1.72 12.08
N TYR A 59 21.55 -2.33 10.96
CA TYR A 59 22.93 -2.38 10.48
C TYR A 59 22.95 -2.39 8.95
N GLN A 60 23.95 -1.74 8.37
CA GLN A 60 24.16 -1.69 6.93
C GLN A 60 25.65 -1.68 6.60
N SER A 61 26.03 -2.47 5.62
CA SER A 61 27.35 -2.52 5.00
C SER A 61 27.21 -2.74 3.48
N PRO A 62 28.31 -2.69 2.70
CA PRO A 62 28.26 -2.95 1.26
C PRO A 62 27.74 -4.35 0.88
N THR A 63 27.75 -5.31 1.82
CA THR A 63 27.41 -6.72 1.56
C THR A 63 26.32 -7.25 2.46
N SER A 64 25.79 -6.44 3.39
CA SER A 64 24.78 -6.92 4.34
C SER A 64 23.93 -5.79 4.90
N ILE A 65 22.64 -6.08 5.04
CA ILE A 65 21.64 -5.19 5.64
C ILE A 65 20.86 -6.01 6.65
N ASP A 66 20.66 -5.43 7.83
CA ASP A 66 20.00 -6.11 8.93
C ASP A 66 18.89 -5.23 9.51
N TYR A 67 17.69 -5.79 9.58
CA TYR A 67 16.55 -5.24 10.28
C TYR A 67 16.21 -6.14 11.46
N ASN A 68 16.60 -5.71 12.66
CA ASN A 68 16.40 -6.47 13.88
C ASN A 68 15.44 -5.73 14.82
N GLN A 69 14.24 -6.30 15.04
CA GLN A 69 13.27 -5.80 16.02
C GLN A 69 12.94 -4.30 15.87
N ASN A 70 13.01 -3.78 14.65
CA ASN A 70 12.80 -2.35 14.36
C ASN A 70 11.48 -2.06 13.62
N GLY A 71 10.66 -3.08 13.38
CA GLY A 71 9.37 -2.94 12.70
C GLY A 71 9.42 -3.03 11.18
N TYR A 72 10.58 -3.28 10.56
CA TYR A 72 10.68 -3.37 9.11
C TYR A 72 9.88 -4.56 8.53
N LEU A 73 9.93 -5.74 9.14
CA LEU A 73 9.05 -6.85 8.79
C LEU A 73 7.78 -6.76 9.63
N VAL A 74 6.70 -6.25 9.04
CA VAL A 74 5.41 -5.97 9.68
C VAL A 74 4.62 -7.27 9.89
N ALA A 75 4.52 -8.07 8.83
CA ALA A 75 3.83 -9.35 8.84
C ALA A 75 4.52 -10.36 7.92
N ALA A 76 4.29 -11.64 8.18
CA ALA A 76 4.71 -12.72 7.31
C ALA A 76 3.67 -13.85 7.33
N SER A 77 3.35 -14.37 6.15
CA SER A 77 2.46 -15.53 6.00
C SER A 77 3.12 -16.59 5.15
N LEU A 78 3.02 -17.85 5.58
CA LEU A 78 3.54 -18.99 4.85
C LEU A 78 2.42 -20.02 4.69
N ASN A 79 2.02 -20.26 3.45
CA ASN A 79 1.08 -21.31 3.07
C ASN A 79 1.86 -22.41 2.34
N ILE A 80 1.61 -23.66 2.70
CA ILE A 80 2.12 -24.83 1.99
C ILE A 80 0.92 -25.49 1.31
N TYR A 81 1.09 -25.92 0.05
CA TYR A 81 0.05 -26.59 -0.72
C TYR A 81 0.52 -28.00 -1.09
N ASP A 82 -0.41 -28.94 -1.10
CA ASP A 82 -0.13 -30.31 -1.54
C ASP A 82 -0.02 -30.43 -3.08
N ALA A 83 0.21 -31.65 -3.56
CA ALA A 83 0.32 -31.92 -5.00
C ALA A 83 -0.98 -31.69 -5.79
N LEU A 84 -2.13 -31.51 -5.12
CA LEU A 84 -3.41 -31.17 -5.73
C LEU A 84 -3.65 -29.64 -5.74
N GLY A 85 -2.77 -28.86 -5.11
CA GLY A 85 -2.92 -27.41 -4.94
C GLY A 85 -3.83 -27.03 -3.76
N GLU A 86 -4.19 -27.98 -2.90
CA GLU A 86 -4.97 -27.70 -1.69
C GLU A 86 -4.05 -27.24 -0.57
N GLU A 87 -4.46 -26.24 0.22
CA GLU A 87 -3.66 -25.76 1.34
C GLU A 87 -3.46 -26.88 2.38
N ALA A 88 -2.21 -27.30 2.55
CA ALA A 88 -1.83 -28.29 3.53
C ALA A 88 -1.91 -27.67 4.92
N VAL A 89 -2.76 -28.24 5.78
CA VAL A 89 -2.84 -27.83 7.18
C VAL A 89 -1.56 -28.28 7.89
N ILE A 90 -0.60 -27.38 7.98
CA ILE A 90 0.55 -27.57 8.87
C ILE A 90 0.00 -27.49 10.30
N VAL A 91 0.35 -28.47 11.13
CA VAL A 91 -0.03 -28.47 12.54
C VAL A 91 0.46 -27.16 13.17
N GLY A 92 -0.46 -26.26 13.48
CA GLY A 92 -0.17 -24.95 14.06
C GLY A 92 -0.49 -23.72 13.20
N GLY A 93 -0.81 -23.87 11.91
CA GLY A 93 -1.32 -22.80 11.02
C GLY A 93 -0.66 -21.42 11.15
N PHE A 94 0.28 -21.07 10.27
CA PHE A 94 1.10 -19.87 10.46
C PHE A 94 0.51 -18.63 9.79
N ARG A 95 -0.11 -17.78 10.59
CA ARG A 95 -0.23 -16.35 10.30
C ARG A 95 0.45 -15.58 11.43
N PHE A 96 1.56 -14.92 11.13
CA PHE A 96 2.24 -14.07 12.09
C PHE A 96 1.81 -12.63 11.85
N THR A 97 1.10 -12.06 12.82
CA THR A 97 0.72 -10.64 12.85
C THR A 97 1.19 -10.06 14.18
N GLY A 98 2.15 -9.12 14.17
CA GLY A 98 2.59 -8.39 15.37
C GLY A 98 4.10 -8.41 15.66
N GLU A 99 4.49 -7.82 16.79
CA GLU A 99 5.88 -7.54 17.24
C GLU A 99 6.74 -8.77 17.60
N SER A 100 6.40 -9.96 17.11
CA SER A 100 7.00 -11.25 17.51
C SER A 100 8.44 -11.42 17.01
N TYR A 101 9.40 -10.67 17.57
CA TYR A 101 10.85 -10.78 17.35
C TYR A 101 11.23 -11.11 15.90
N ASN A 102 10.98 -10.16 15.01
CA ASN A 102 11.30 -10.31 13.59
C ASN A 102 12.72 -9.84 13.32
N HIS A 103 13.54 -10.72 12.75
CA HIS A 103 14.85 -10.40 12.19
C HIS A 103 14.79 -10.66 10.69
N LEU A 104 15.16 -9.67 9.88
CA LEU A 104 15.29 -9.80 8.43
C LEU A 104 16.69 -9.36 8.02
N ASN A 105 17.44 -10.28 7.44
CA ASN A 105 18.80 -10.05 6.97
C ASN A 105 18.86 -10.24 5.46
N TYR A 106 19.48 -9.28 4.79
CA TYR A 106 19.89 -9.37 3.40
C TYR A 106 21.42 -9.45 3.35
N TYR A 107 21.92 -10.32 2.49
CA TYR A 107 23.36 -10.53 2.31
C TYR A 107 23.70 -10.71 0.84
N GLN A 108 24.77 -10.07 0.37
CA GLN A 108 25.33 -10.24 -0.96
C GLN A 108 26.86 -10.25 -0.88
N ASP A 109 27.49 -11.29 -1.39
CA ASP A 109 28.92 -11.33 -1.68
C ASP A 109 29.20 -11.72 -3.15
N ALA A 110 30.47 -11.91 -3.50
CA ALA A 110 30.87 -12.23 -4.88
C ALA A 110 30.43 -13.61 -5.38
N SER A 111 29.90 -14.46 -4.49
CA SER A 111 29.59 -15.87 -4.74
C SER A 111 28.18 -16.28 -4.32
N SER A 112 27.50 -15.49 -3.48
CA SER A 112 26.21 -15.83 -2.92
C SER A 112 25.43 -14.58 -2.52
N GLU A 113 24.13 -14.63 -2.77
CA GLU A 113 23.14 -13.72 -2.25
C GLU A 113 22.17 -14.52 -1.38
N SER A 114 21.71 -13.91 -0.29
CA SER A 114 20.68 -14.53 0.53
C SER A 114 19.81 -13.52 1.23
N ILE A 115 18.59 -13.95 1.51
CA ILE A 115 17.67 -13.31 2.45
C ILE A 115 17.29 -14.33 3.50
N SER A 116 17.34 -13.92 4.75
CA SER A 116 16.92 -14.76 5.87
C SER A 116 15.99 -13.99 6.76
N PHE A 117 14.93 -14.63 7.24
CA PHE A 117 14.19 -14.10 8.37
C PHE A 117 13.86 -15.16 9.37
N SER A 118 13.71 -14.71 10.62
CA SER A 118 13.22 -15.55 11.70
C SER A 118 12.02 -14.88 12.37
N LEU A 119 11.01 -15.69 12.64
CA LEU A 119 9.79 -15.33 13.35
C LEU A 119 9.75 -16.18 14.61
N TYR A 120 9.66 -15.54 15.77
CA TYR A 120 9.64 -16.21 17.06
C TYR A 120 8.31 -15.95 17.76
N ASN A 121 7.44 -16.96 17.83
CA ASN A 121 6.15 -16.85 18.50
C ASN A 121 6.18 -17.42 19.93
N GLY A 122 7.20 -17.03 20.69
CA GLY A 122 7.28 -17.41 22.10
C GLY A 122 7.38 -18.92 22.31
N VAL A 123 6.44 -19.48 23.07
CA VAL A 123 6.43 -20.91 23.41
C VAL A 123 5.85 -21.77 22.29
N GLN A 124 5.22 -21.16 21.28
CA GLN A 124 4.43 -21.90 20.29
C GLN A 124 5.26 -22.39 19.10
N GLY A 125 6.41 -21.77 18.84
CA GLY A 125 7.34 -22.22 17.82
C GLY A 125 8.14 -21.11 17.16
N ASP A 126 9.14 -21.56 16.41
CA ASP A 126 10.12 -20.74 15.70
C ASP A 126 10.11 -21.14 14.23
N ILE A 127 10.08 -20.14 13.35
CA ILE A 127 10.26 -20.34 11.92
C ILE A 127 11.44 -19.50 11.45
N GLY A 128 12.46 -20.16 10.92
CA GLY A 128 13.52 -19.52 10.15
C GLY A 128 13.32 -19.84 8.67
N VAL A 129 13.27 -18.83 7.81
CA VAL A 129 13.30 -19.03 6.37
C VAL A 129 14.60 -18.45 5.83
N TYR A 130 15.20 -19.20 4.91
CA TYR A 130 16.44 -18.86 4.26
C TYR A 130 16.31 -19.10 2.77
N ILE A 131 16.51 -18.05 1.98
CA ILE A 131 16.56 -18.12 0.52
C ILE A 131 17.95 -17.69 0.10
N GLN A 132 18.61 -18.50 -0.73
CA GLN A 132 19.97 -18.24 -1.18
C GLN A 132 20.16 -18.64 -2.64
N GLY A 133 21.12 -17.99 -3.31
CA GLY A 133 21.62 -18.38 -4.62
C GLY A 133 22.39 -17.25 -5.28
N THR A 134 22.38 -17.19 -6.61
CA THR A 134 22.96 -16.10 -7.40
C THR A 134 21.85 -15.29 -8.04
N GLU A 135 22.04 -13.98 -8.18
CA GLU A 135 21.06 -13.08 -8.82
C GLU A 135 19.70 -13.07 -8.08
N LEU A 136 19.73 -13.06 -6.75
CA LEU A 136 18.56 -12.80 -5.92
C LEU A 136 18.13 -11.33 -6.00
N PHE A 137 19.10 -10.41 -6.12
CA PHE A 137 18.88 -8.96 -6.13
C PHE A 137 19.30 -8.33 -7.46
N GLU A 138 18.44 -7.49 -8.04
CA GLU A 138 18.79 -6.61 -9.18
C GLU A 138 19.71 -5.48 -8.73
N LEU A 139 19.44 -4.93 -7.54
CA LEU A 139 20.19 -3.86 -6.92
C LEU A 139 20.31 -4.09 -5.43
N PHE A 140 21.54 -4.16 -4.93
CA PHE A 140 21.82 -4.21 -3.49
C PHE A 140 22.07 -2.79 -2.97
N ALA A 141 21.03 -2.21 -2.40
CA ALA A 141 21.02 -0.89 -1.76
C ALA A 141 20.32 -0.99 -0.41
N ALA A 142 20.12 0.14 0.30
CA ALA A 142 19.43 0.16 1.60
C ALA A 142 18.07 -0.58 1.59
N GLN A 143 17.42 -0.68 0.44
CA GLN A 143 16.26 -1.53 0.18
C GLN A 143 16.59 -2.41 -1.03
N PRO A 144 16.96 -3.69 -0.85
CA PRO A 144 17.25 -4.57 -1.97
C PRO A 144 16.03 -4.80 -2.85
N THR A 145 16.23 -4.74 -4.16
CA THR A 145 15.20 -5.07 -5.15
C THR A 145 15.41 -6.48 -5.64
N PHE A 146 14.41 -7.35 -5.51
CA PHE A 146 14.49 -8.74 -5.96
C PHE A 146 14.50 -8.84 -7.48
N THR A 147 15.17 -9.86 -8.01
CA THR A 147 14.97 -10.27 -9.41
C THR A 147 13.61 -10.96 -9.56
N SER A 148 12.91 -10.68 -10.65
CA SER A 148 11.57 -11.25 -10.91
C SER A 148 11.59 -12.71 -11.39
N SER A 149 12.75 -13.25 -11.78
CA SER A 149 12.88 -14.62 -12.32
C SER A 149 14.26 -15.21 -12.02
N PRO A 150 14.51 -15.60 -10.76
CA PRO A 150 15.78 -16.19 -10.39
C PRO A 150 15.95 -17.60 -10.98
N GLU A 151 17.07 -17.87 -11.65
CA GLU A 151 17.32 -19.19 -12.27
C GLU A 151 17.73 -20.28 -11.26
N THR A 152 18.34 -19.92 -10.12
CA THR A 152 18.91 -20.89 -9.17
C THR A 152 18.84 -20.41 -7.72
N LEU A 153 17.63 -20.29 -7.18
CA LEU A 153 17.44 -20.03 -5.74
C LEU A 153 16.96 -21.27 -5.01
N SER A 154 17.58 -21.54 -3.87
CA SER A 154 17.12 -22.56 -2.94
C SER A 154 16.36 -21.93 -1.78
N PHE A 155 15.26 -22.55 -1.42
CA PHE A 155 14.49 -22.29 -0.20
C PHE A 155 14.88 -23.31 0.86
N TYR A 156 15.09 -22.84 2.08
CA TYR A 156 15.28 -23.65 3.28
C TYR A 156 14.44 -23.05 4.39
N MET A 157 13.70 -23.89 5.10
CA MET A 157 12.98 -23.49 6.29
C MET A 157 13.42 -24.37 7.46
N HIS A 158 13.59 -23.75 8.62
CA HIS A 158 13.70 -24.43 9.90
C HIS A 158 12.40 -24.18 10.68
N TYR A 159 11.72 -25.26 11.05
CA TYR A 159 10.43 -25.19 11.71
C TYR A 159 10.44 -26.03 13.00
N VAL A 160 10.09 -25.39 14.12
CA VAL A 160 9.87 -26.07 15.40
C VAL A 160 8.56 -25.57 16.01
N ALA A 161 7.61 -26.45 16.33
CA ALA A 161 6.40 -26.07 17.04
C ALA A 161 5.85 -27.17 17.96
N LEU A 162 5.00 -26.77 18.90
CA LEU A 162 4.30 -27.69 19.79
C LEU A 162 2.97 -28.15 19.16
N ASP A 163 2.87 -29.43 18.84
CA ASP A 163 1.59 -30.05 18.48
C ASP A 163 0.65 -29.99 19.69
N GLN A 164 -0.44 -29.24 19.58
CA GLN A 164 -1.42 -29.07 20.65
C GLN A 164 -2.14 -30.38 20.98
N LEU A 165 -2.33 -31.26 20.01
CA LEU A 165 -3.02 -32.55 20.21
C LEU A 165 -2.10 -33.57 20.85
N SER A 166 -0.88 -33.72 20.33
CA SER A 166 0.05 -34.74 20.83
C SER A 166 0.92 -34.25 21.98
N GLN A 167 0.96 -32.93 22.26
CA GLN A 167 1.89 -32.27 23.19
C GLN A 167 3.37 -32.62 22.92
N ASN A 168 3.71 -32.90 21.66
CA ASN A 168 5.08 -33.17 21.25
C ASN A 168 5.62 -31.99 20.43
N TRP A 169 6.91 -31.75 20.56
CA TRP A 169 7.62 -30.86 19.66
C TRP A 169 7.77 -31.53 18.30
N ILE A 170 7.24 -30.88 17.27
CA ILE A 170 7.47 -31.20 15.88
C ILE A 170 8.65 -30.36 15.42
N HIS A 171 9.61 -30.99 14.75
CA HIS A 171 10.70 -30.34 14.05
C HIS A 171 10.67 -30.82 12.59
N ASP A 172 10.68 -29.89 11.64
CA ASP A 172 10.87 -30.17 10.22
C ASP A 172 11.82 -29.13 9.61
N ASP A 173 12.53 -29.53 8.56
CA ASP A 173 13.46 -28.68 7.82
C ASP A 173 13.18 -28.75 6.31
N PRO A 174 12.04 -28.23 5.82
CA PRO A 174 11.71 -28.36 4.42
C PRO A 174 12.62 -27.49 3.56
N SER A 175 12.98 -28.01 2.40
CA SER A 175 13.81 -27.29 1.42
C SER A 175 13.40 -27.59 -0.01
N GLY A 176 13.70 -26.66 -0.91
CA GLY A 176 13.41 -26.81 -2.32
C GLY A 176 13.83 -25.59 -3.14
N ASN A 177 13.11 -25.30 -4.22
CA ASN A 177 13.48 -24.26 -5.18
C ASN A 177 12.52 -23.08 -5.08
N VAL A 178 13.03 -21.86 -5.24
CA VAL A 178 12.17 -20.69 -5.51
C VAL A 178 11.82 -20.69 -6.99
N LEU A 179 10.53 -20.55 -7.30
CA LEU A 179 10.01 -20.47 -8.67
C LEU A 179 9.71 -19.04 -9.09
N SER A 180 9.22 -18.21 -8.16
CA SER A 180 8.98 -16.79 -8.43
C SER A 180 9.21 -15.92 -7.21
N ILE A 181 9.62 -14.68 -7.47
CA ILE A 181 9.58 -13.57 -6.51
C ILE A 181 8.87 -12.42 -7.21
N GLY A 182 7.84 -11.87 -6.58
CA GLY A 182 7.09 -10.73 -7.09
C GLY A 182 6.79 -9.76 -5.97
N ASN A 183 6.74 -8.47 -6.29
CA ASN A 183 6.08 -7.51 -5.41
C ASN A 183 4.57 -7.70 -5.63
N LEU A 184 3.84 -7.91 -4.54
CA LEU A 184 2.40 -7.73 -4.60
C LEU A 184 2.20 -6.22 -4.61
N ILE A 185 1.74 -5.75 -5.76
CA ILE A 185 1.21 -4.41 -5.88
C ILE A 185 -0.04 -4.40 -5.00
N THR A 186 0.05 -3.72 -3.86
CA THR A 186 -1.12 -3.43 -3.05
C THR A 186 -1.91 -2.36 -3.82
N ASP A 187 -3.16 -2.69 -4.10
CA ASP A 187 -4.17 -1.82 -4.72
C ASP A 187 -5.33 -1.87 -3.72
N SER A 188 -5.26 -0.99 -2.72
CA SER A 188 -6.07 -1.08 -1.50
C SER A 188 -7.54 -0.78 -1.76
N ASP A 189 -7.84 0.08 -2.73
CA ASP A 189 -9.20 0.47 -3.10
C ASP A 189 -9.74 -0.29 -4.33
N GLY A 190 -8.87 -0.99 -5.07
CA GLY A 190 -9.22 -1.83 -6.21
C GLY A 190 -9.43 -1.04 -7.49
N ASP A 191 -8.81 0.14 -7.60
CA ASP A 191 -8.94 1.03 -8.76
C ASP A 191 -8.06 0.61 -9.95
N GLY A 192 -7.17 -0.37 -9.74
CA GLY A 192 -6.26 -0.92 -10.73
C GLY A 192 -4.88 -0.26 -10.77
N LEU A 193 -4.61 0.68 -9.86
CA LEU A 193 -3.30 1.30 -9.65
C LEU A 193 -2.70 0.86 -8.32
N ALA A 194 -1.38 0.89 -8.29
CA ALA A 194 -0.64 0.51 -7.09
C ALA A 194 -0.68 1.66 -6.08
N ASP A 195 -0.90 1.36 -4.80
CA ASP A 195 -0.92 2.33 -3.70
C ASP A 195 0.35 3.22 -3.64
N ASP A 196 1.48 2.76 -4.19
CA ASP A 196 2.76 3.49 -4.21
C ASP A 196 2.85 4.53 -5.33
N VAL A 197 2.04 4.42 -6.38
CA VAL A 197 1.92 5.39 -7.47
C VAL A 197 0.56 6.07 -7.52
N ASP A 198 -0.40 5.60 -6.73
CA ASP A 198 -1.73 6.16 -6.59
C ASP A 198 -1.71 7.40 -5.66
N ALA A 199 -2.21 8.52 -6.19
CA ALA A 199 -2.33 9.78 -5.47
C ALA A 199 -3.59 9.82 -4.58
N CYS A 200 -4.57 8.96 -4.82
CA CYS A 200 -5.86 8.93 -4.16
C CYS A 200 -6.07 7.62 -3.40
N THR A 201 -5.60 7.56 -2.15
CA THR A 201 -5.64 6.38 -1.25
C THR A 201 -7.01 5.66 -1.10
N SER A 202 -8.09 6.28 -1.54
CA SER A 202 -9.42 5.68 -1.62
C SER A 202 -10.20 6.39 -2.72
N SER A 203 -10.14 5.85 -3.91
CA SER A 203 -10.86 6.32 -5.07
C SER A 203 -12.33 5.91 -5.05
N ASN A 204 -13.18 6.81 -5.52
CA ASN A 204 -14.59 6.50 -5.72
C ASN A 204 -14.75 5.68 -7.02
N LEU A 205 -15.11 4.39 -6.88
CA LEU A 205 -15.31 3.45 -7.99
C LEU A 205 -16.74 3.38 -8.54
N ASP A 206 -17.62 4.33 -8.17
CA ASP A 206 -18.96 4.42 -8.74
C ASP A 206 -18.88 4.65 -10.27
N GLU A 207 -19.78 4.04 -11.05
CA GLU A 207 -19.74 4.13 -12.52
C GLU A 207 -19.93 5.57 -13.03
N THR A 208 -20.68 6.40 -12.30
CA THR A 208 -21.06 7.75 -12.69
C THR A 208 -20.74 8.78 -11.63
N VAL A 209 -20.42 10.00 -12.06
CA VAL A 209 -20.19 11.13 -11.16
C VAL A 209 -21.53 11.56 -10.55
N ALA A 210 -21.60 11.62 -9.21
CA ALA A 210 -22.79 11.98 -8.45
C ALA A 210 -22.49 13.02 -7.37
N PHE A 211 -23.04 14.23 -7.49
CA PHE A 211 -22.81 15.27 -6.48
C PHE A 211 -23.67 15.03 -5.22
N GLY A 212 -23.03 15.11 -4.05
CA GLY A 212 -23.66 14.84 -2.75
C GLY A 212 -24.20 13.42 -2.58
N GLY A 213 -23.75 12.47 -3.41
CA GLY A 213 -24.18 11.06 -3.38
C GLY A 213 -25.59 10.79 -3.88
N TRP A 214 -26.27 11.76 -4.49
CA TRP A 214 -27.64 11.57 -5.01
C TRP A 214 -27.92 12.29 -6.34
N TYR A 215 -27.15 13.32 -6.69
CA TYR A 215 -27.36 14.07 -7.93
C TYR A 215 -26.49 13.49 -9.05
N GLU A 216 -27.01 12.47 -9.73
CA GLU A 216 -26.36 11.84 -10.87
C GLU A 216 -26.15 12.82 -12.04
N THR A 217 -24.93 12.88 -12.55
CA THR A 217 -24.59 13.75 -13.70
C THR A 217 -24.79 13.06 -15.04
N GLY A 218 -24.76 11.72 -15.05
CA GLY A 218 -24.72 10.90 -16.27
C GLY A 218 -23.38 10.92 -17.02
N VAL A 219 -22.34 11.51 -16.40
CA VAL A 219 -20.95 11.43 -16.89
C VAL A 219 -20.28 10.26 -16.18
N THR A 220 -19.56 9.43 -16.94
CA THR A 220 -18.77 8.32 -16.39
C THR A 220 -17.71 8.86 -15.43
N ASN A 221 -17.52 8.18 -14.30
CA ASN A 221 -16.48 8.54 -13.34
C ASN A 221 -15.13 7.94 -13.78
N TYR A 222 -14.44 8.59 -14.72
CA TYR A 222 -13.15 8.11 -15.19
C TYR A 222 -12.07 8.26 -14.12
N MET A 223 -11.10 7.34 -14.14
CA MET A 223 -9.83 7.45 -13.42
C MET A 223 -8.82 8.20 -14.29
N ASP A 224 -8.04 9.09 -13.69
CA ASP A 224 -6.92 9.73 -14.36
C ASP A 224 -5.61 8.93 -14.23
N GLU A 225 -4.51 9.47 -14.75
CA GLU A 225 -3.19 8.83 -14.68
C GLU A 225 -2.59 8.78 -13.25
N SER A 226 -3.15 9.55 -12.32
CA SER A 226 -2.71 9.59 -10.93
C SER A 226 -3.49 8.63 -10.03
N GLY A 227 -4.49 7.93 -10.56
CA GLY A 227 -5.36 7.06 -9.78
C GLY A 227 -6.44 7.79 -9.03
N CYS A 228 -6.77 9.02 -9.41
CA CYS A 228 -7.91 9.71 -8.85
C CYS A 228 -9.12 9.61 -9.79
N SER A 229 -10.30 9.26 -9.27
CA SER A 229 -11.53 9.41 -10.03
C SER A 229 -11.94 10.87 -10.13
N ILE A 230 -12.80 11.21 -11.08
CA ILE A 230 -13.39 12.56 -11.18
C ILE A 230 -14.06 12.97 -9.86
N MET A 231 -14.73 12.04 -9.19
CA MET A 231 -15.37 12.27 -7.90
C MET A 231 -14.36 12.64 -6.80
N ASP A 232 -13.15 12.06 -6.81
CA ASP A 232 -12.12 12.34 -5.82
C ASP A 232 -11.57 13.76 -5.97
N HIS A 233 -11.41 14.23 -7.21
CA HIS A 233 -11.07 15.63 -7.49
C HIS A 233 -12.11 16.62 -6.94
N TYR A 234 -13.40 16.28 -7.03
CA TYR A 234 -14.46 17.09 -6.44
C TYR A 234 -14.49 17.01 -4.91
N ALA A 235 -14.27 15.82 -4.34
CA ALA A 235 -14.20 15.63 -2.89
C ALA A 235 -13.03 16.42 -2.27
N ALA A 236 -11.88 16.48 -2.95
CA ALA A 236 -10.74 17.30 -2.53
C ALA A 236 -11.13 18.80 -2.41
N CYS A 237 -11.98 19.31 -3.29
CA CYS A 237 -12.48 20.69 -3.22
C CYS A 237 -13.42 20.94 -2.04
N GLU A 238 -14.26 19.97 -1.67
CA GLU A 238 -15.18 20.11 -0.53
C GLU A 238 -14.39 20.29 0.77
N ALA A 239 -13.30 19.54 0.94
CA ALA A 239 -12.40 19.64 2.10
C ALA A 239 -11.75 21.03 2.26
N GLU A 240 -11.46 21.74 1.16
CA GLU A 240 -10.93 23.11 1.21
C GLU A 240 -11.98 24.16 1.59
N SER A 241 -13.24 23.90 1.23
CA SER A 241 -14.34 24.87 1.33
C SER A 241 -14.84 25.11 2.77
N GLU A 242 -14.59 24.18 3.69
CA GLU A 242 -15.08 24.26 5.08
C GLU A 242 -14.45 25.40 5.92
N SER A 243 -13.42 26.09 5.42
CA SER A 243 -12.58 26.92 6.29
C SER A 243 -12.97 28.40 6.49
N THR A 244 -13.94 29.00 5.76
CA THR A 244 -13.98 30.48 5.69
C THR A 244 -15.32 31.23 5.68
N ALA A 245 -16.47 30.65 6.04
CA ALA A 245 -17.69 31.46 6.15
C ALA A 245 -17.73 32.26 7.49
N PRO A 246 -17.67 33.61 7.49
CA PRO A 246 -17.89 34.40 8.70
C PRO A 246 -19.37 34.29 9.06
N ALA A 247 -19.67 33.68 10.22
CA ALA A 247 -21.02 33.54 10.76
C ALA A 247 -21.61 34.92 11.11
N GLY A 248 -22.17 35.60 10.11
CA GLY A 248 -22.89 36.87 10.25
C GLY A 248 -24.41 36.66 10.10
N PRO A 249 -25.26 37.22 10.97
CA PRO A 249 -26.66 36.80 11.13
C PRO A 249 -27.65 37.23 10.02
N VAL A 250 -27.21 37.74 8.87
CA VAL A 250 -28.15 38.37 7.90
C VAL A 250 -27.83 38.15 6.41
N PHE A 251 -26.82 37.36 6.05
CA PHE A 251 -26.59 37.06 4.64
C PHE A 251 -27.18 35.70 4.31
N SER A 252 -28.25 35.71 3.50
CA SER A 252 -28.67 34.55 2.71
C SER A 252 -27.47 34.15 1.86
N SER A 253 -26.65 33.23 2.37
CA SER A 253 -25.50 32.70 1.66
C SER A 253 -26.04 31.95 0.45
N PHE A 254 -25.96 32.57 -0.72
CA PHE A 254 -26.12 31.86 -1.97
C PHE A 254 -24.98 30.84 -2.01
N ALA A 255 -25.31 29.57 -1.76
CA ALA A 255 -24.40 28.45 -1.92
C ALA A 255 -24.32 28.17 -3.42
N GLY A 256 -23.32 28.75 -4.07
CA GLY A 256 -22.91 28.36 -5.40
C GLY A 256 -21.65 27.50 -5.30
N PRO A 257 -21.27 26.84 -6.40
CA PRO A 257 -20.01 26.09 -6.43
C PRO A 257 -18.82 27.02 -6.16
N SER A 258 -17.89 26.48 -5.40
CA SER A 258 -16.59 27.08 -5.11
C SER A 258 -15.75 27.22 -6.37
N TYR A 259 -14.73 28.08 -6.30
CA TYR A 259 -13.77 28.22 -7.39
C TYR A 259 -13.09 26.88 -7.72
N CYS A 260 -12.72 26.12 -6.68
CA CYS A 260 -12.11 24.79 -6.82
C CYS A 260 -13.00 23.86 -7.65
N GLU A 261 -14.26 23.64 -7.24
CA GLU A 261 -15.20 22.76 -7.95
C GLU A 261 -15.40 23.21 -9.41
N THR A 262 -15.45 24.52 -9.66
CA THR A 262 -15.57 25.02 -11.04
C THR A 262 -14.32 24.80 -11.88
N SER A 263 -13.13 24.68 -11.27
CA SER A 263 -11.87 24.45 -11.99
C SER A 263 -11.62 22.97 -12.33
N VAL A 264 -12.13 22.02 -11.54
CA VAL A 264 -11.93 20.57 -11.73
C VAL A 264 -12.28 20.14 -13.16
N GLY A 265 -13.49 20.46 -13.63
CA GLY A 265 -13.94 20.08 -14.98
C GLY A 265 -13.14 20.72 -16.12
N TYR A 266 -12.38 21.79 -15.88
CA TYR A 266 -11.45 22.34 -16.88
C TYR A 266 -10.08 21.68 -16.83
N SER A 267 -9.59 21.31 -15.65
CA SER A 267 -8.31 20.59 -15.50
C SER A 267 -8.40 19.23 -16.17
N LEU A 268 -9.42 18.45 -15.81
CA LEU A 268 -9.68 17.11 -16.38
C LEU A 268 -9.85 17.15 -17.90
N GLN A 269 -10.49 18.21 -18.42
CA GLN A 269 -10.61 18.41 -19.87
C GLN A 269 -9.27 18.76 -20.51
N GLY A 270 -8.43 19.55 -19.84
CA GLY A 270 -7.10 19.92 -20.29
C GLY A 270 -6.12 18.74 -20.30
N GLU A 271 -6.27 17.83 -19.36
CA GLU A 271 -5.53 16.57 -19.23
C GLU A 271 -6.07 15.48 -20.20
N GLY A 272 -7.28 15.67 -20.73
CA GLY A 272 -7.90 14.75 -21.69
C GLY A 272 -8.63 13.58 -21.05
N VAL A 273 -8.87 13.63 -19.73
CA VAL A 273 -9.66 12.64 -18.98
C VAL A 273 -11.13 12.67 -19.39
N ILE A 274 -11.65 13.87 -19.67
CA ILE A 274 -13.02 14.08 -20.16
C ILE A 274 -13.03 14.93 -21.42
N ASP A 275 -14.09 14.80 -22.22
CA ASP A 275 -14.31 15.68 -23.35
C ASP A 275 -15.00 17.01 -22.97
N TYR A 276 -15.11 17.91 -23.95
CA TYR A 276 -15.76 19.21 -23.75
C TYR A 276 -17.26 19.10 -23.41
N THR A 277 -17.94 18.08 -23.93
CA THR A 277 -19.37 17.84 -23.69
C THR A 277 -19.59 17.40 -22.25
N GLU A 278 -18.81 16.44 -21.78
CA GLU A 278 -18.80 15.93 -20.41
C GLU A 278 -18.45 17.05 -19.42
N SER A 279 -17.39 17.84 -19.67
CA SER A 279 -17.04 19.01 -18.85
C SER A 279 -18.21 20.00 -18.72
N ARG A 280 -18.95 20.24 -19.81
CA ARG A 280 -20.14 21.09 -19.78
C ARG A 280 -21.31 20.44 -19.00
N MET A 281 -21.47 19.13 -19.09
CA MET A 281 -22.48 18.38 -18.32
C MET A 281 -22.19 18.47 -16.82
N LEU A 282 -20.95 18.19 -16.41
CA LEU A 282 -20.49 18.30 -15.02
C LEU A 282 -20.75 19.71 -14.47
N ARG A 283 -20.32 20.75 -15.18
CA ARG A 283 -20.54 22.14 -14.75
C ARG A 283 -22.03 22.47 -14.59
N ASN A 284 -22.87 22.07 -15.54
CA ASN A 284 -24.31 22.32 -15.45
C ASN A 284 -24.95 21.57 -14.27
N ALA A 285 -24.57 20.30 -14.08
CA ALA A 285 -25.05 19.46 -13.00
C ALA A 285 -24.63 20.04 -11.64
N LEU A 286 -23.38 20.49 -11.51
CA LEU A 286 -22.85 21.15 -10.31
C LEU A 286 -23.66 22.40 -9.93
N TYR A 287 -23.92 23.29 -10.90
CA TYR A 287 -24.77 24.48 -10.64
C TYR A 287 -26.21 24.10 -10.25
N ASN A 288 -26.77 23.05 -10.86
CA ASN A 288 -28.11 22.60 -10.53
C ASN A 288 -28.18 21.97 -9.14
N TYR A 289 -27.17 21.18 -8.76
CA TYR A 289 -27.01 20.59 -7.44
C TYR A 289 -27.01 21.67 -6.36
N HIS A 290 -26.13 22.66 -6.49
CA HIS A 290 -26.06 23.82 -5.56
C HIS A 290 -27.39 24.61 -5.53
N ARG A 291 -28.06 24.77 -6.68
CA ARG A 291 -29.35 25.47 -6.77
C ARG A 291 -30.51 24.68 -6.14
N SER A 292 -30.49 23.35 -6.19
CA SER A 292 -31.54 22.52 -5.59
C SER A 292 -31.54 22.53 -4.06
N GLY A 293 -30.54 23.18 -3.45
CA GLY A 293 -30.29 23.15 -2.02
C GLY A 293 -29.60 21.84 -1.68
N SER A 294 -28.41 21.94 -1.09
CA SER A 294 -27.62 20.82 -0.57
C SER A 294 -28.27 20.17 0.67
N GLN A 295 -29.59 19.96 0.67
CA GLN A 295 -30.23 19.19 1.73
C GLN A 295 -30.01 17.71 1.45
N PRO A 296 -29.19 17.00 2.25
CA PRO A 296 -29.24 15.56 2.25
C PRO A 296 -30.66 15.15 2.67
N ARG A 297 -31.25 14.22 1.92
CA ARG A 297 -32.50 13.58 2.35
C ARG A 297 -32.22 12.54 3.41
#